data_AF-B0DVU1-F1
#
_entry.id   AF-B0DVU1-F1
#
_cell.length_a   1.000
_cell.length_b   1.000
_cell.length_c   1.000
_cell.angle_alpha   90.00
_cell.angle_beta   90.00
_cell.angle_gamma   90.00
#
_symmetry.space_group_name_H-M   'P 1'
#
loop_
_entity.id
_entity.type
_entity.pdbx_description
1 polymer ?
#
loop_
_entity_poly.entity_id
_entity_poly.type
_entity_poly.pdbx_seq_one_letter_code
_entity_poly.pdbx_strand_id
1 'polypeptide(L)'
;MRKPSGFPFDLDNPFSQLPSTLLAHQYSSVAALTLLCWEYFLTCSQEYHHIWSFPFNQVKGAYLFARYYGILSQVVNVYLFLNFRVPVQMHACRSWHTFLFVSSASLQAILDYILILRVYALCNQSKRVGAYLMILFLTQASLTIAHGKQGSQEIFFDEACNWVRAPVEVIYLTAIICVLHISLWYLSITRLNNGPIHPLLRLVIRDGSIVLVTICAIVLCATPFAFLTKEAIPSMPLLIWPHTFFSVVTCRIIMNMQSLRIDEPVRSAHRSNFILTSFFNMSQRESGLDEYDCAPSSSSGSLPRIPNA
;
A
#
# COMPACT_ATOMS: atom_id res chain seq x y z
N MET A 1 38.11 -7.67 46.33
CA MET A 1 38.00 -6.26 45.90
C MET A 1 36.72 -5.68 46.49
N ARG A 2 36.83 -4.61 47.27
CA ARG A 2 35.76 -3.99 48.06
C ARG A 2 34.95 -3.06 47.14
N LYS A 3 33.64 -3.30 46.98
CA LYS A 3 32.73 -2.49 46.15
C LYS A 3 32.61 -1.09 46.79
N PRO A 4 32.85 0.02 46.06
CA PRO A 4 32.59 1.35 46.60
C PRO A 4 31.09 1.58 46.71
N SER A 5 30.68 2.12 47.85
CA SER A 5 29.35 2.60 48.18
C SER A 5 29.13 3.99 47.57
N GLY A 6 28.12 4.13 46.71
CA GLY A 6 27.63 5.44 46.27
C GLY A 6 27.39 5.55 44.76
N PHE A 7 26.37 4.86 44.25
CA PHE A 7 25.69 5.21 43.00
C PHE A 7 24.22 4.79 43.12
N PRO A 8 23.24 5.71 43.07
CA PRO A 8 21.84 5.37 42.95
C PRO A 8 21.52 5.24 41.46
N PHE A 9 21.91 4.13 40.87
CA PHE A 9 21.22 3.63 39.69
C PHE A 9 20.52 2.38 40.18
N ASP A 10 19.21 2.53 40.40
CA ASP A 10 18.29 1.40 40.52
C ASP A 10 18.63 0.45 39.37
N LEU A 11 19.10 -0.75 39.73
CA LEU A 11 18.96 -1.92 38.88
C LEU A 11 17.45 -2.13 38.78
N ASP A 12 16.84 -1.51 37.77
CA ASP A 12 15.45 -1.75 37.40
C ASP A 12 15.28 -3.26 37.24
N ASN A 13 14.60 -3.87 38.22
CA ASN A 13 14.24 -5.27 38.14
C ASN A 13 13.29 -5.42 36.95
N PRO A 14 13.64 -6.14 35.88
CA PRO A 14 12.78 -6.27 34.69
C PRO A 14 11.38 -6.85 35.02
N PHE A 15 11.26 -7.53 36.16
CA PHE A 15 10.00 -8.03 36.70
C PHE A 15 8.98 -6.96 37.11
N SER A 16 9.40 -5.73 37.46
CA SER A 16 8.45 -4.67 37.86
C SER A 16 7.75 -4.02 36.65
N GLN A 17 8.38 -4.03 35.47
CA GLN A 17 7.85 -3.45 34.22
C GLN A 17 7.13 -4.47 33.31
N LEU A 18 7.23 -5.76 33.63
CA LEU A 18 6.57 -6.85 32.91
C LEU A 18 5.03 -6.73 32.83
N PRO A 19 4.29 -6.37 33.90
CA PRO A 19 2.82 -6.31 33.83
C PRO A 19 2.30 -5.15 32.99
N SER A 20 2.95 -3.98 33.02
CA SER A 20 2.52 -2.79 32.29
C SER A 20 2.78 -2.90 30.78
N THR A 21 3.90 -3.51 30.39
CA THR A 21 4.23 -3.78 28.98
C THR A 21 3.28 -4.81 28.37
N LEU A 22 3.00 -5.91 29.07
CA LEU A 22 2.01 -6.93 28.65
C LEU A 22 0.61 -6.33 28.43
N LEU A 23 0.13 -5.49 29.36
CA LEU A 23 -1.17 -4.83 29.21
C LEU A 23 -1.20 -3.88 28.01
N ALA A 24 -0.16 -3.06 27.82
CA ALA A 24 -0.06 -2.17 26.66
C ALA A 24 -0.14 -2.95 25.32
N HIS A 25 0.44 -4.15 25.28
CA HIS A 25 0.40 -5.02 24.10
C HIS A 25 -1.02 -5.54 23.82
N GLN A 26 -1.77 -5.92 24.85
CA GLN A 26 -3.16 -6.36 24.72
C GLN A 26 -4.04 -5.23 24.19
N TYR A 27 -3.97 -4.06 24.82
CA TYR A 27 -4.77 -2.91 24.41
C TYR A 27 -4.44 -2.46 22.97
N SER A 28 -3.15 -2.41 22.61
CA SER A 28 -2.75 -2.03 21.26
C SER A 28 -3.20 -3.03 20.20
N SER A 29 -3.13 -4.33 20.48
CA SER A 29 -3.56 -5.38 19.54
C SER A 29 -5.08 -5.36 19.33
N VAL A 30 -5.84 -5.20 20.42
CA VAL A 30 -7.29 -5.07 20.37
C VAL A 30 -7.71 -3.79 19.66
N ALA A 31 -7.03 -2.67 19.90
CA ALA A 31 -7.28 -1.41 19.20
C ALA A 31 -7.03 -1.54 17.69
N ALA A 32 -5.93 -2.18 17.30
CA ALA A 32 -5.59 -2.43 15.90
C ALA A 32 -6.64 -3.30 15.19
N LEU A 33 -7.12 -4.37 15.85
CA LEU A 33 -8.21 -5.21 15.35
C LEU A 33 -9.53 -4.42 15.27
N THR A 34 -9.84 -3.62 16.29
CA THR A 34 -11.06 -2.79 16.32
C THR A 34 -11.07 -1.79 15.17
N LEU A 35 -9.93 -1.16 14.86
CA LEU A 35 -9.79 -0.27 13.70
C LEU A 35 -10.02 -1.01 12.39
N LEU A 36 -9.47 -2.22 12.23
CA LEU A 36 -9.74 -3.04 11.04
C LEU A 36 -11.23 -3.41 10.90
N CYS A 37 -11.87 -3.82 12.00
CA CYS A 37 -13.30 -4.11 12.01
C CYS A 37 -14.14 -2.87 11.72
N TRP A 38 -13.78 -1.72 12.27
CA TRP A 38 -14.43 -0.44 12.01
C TRP A 38 -14.37 -0.07 10.53
N GLU A 39 -13.18 -0.15 9.93
CA GLU A 39 -12.96 0.06 8.50
C GLU A 39 -13.74 -0.94 7.65
N TYR A 40 -13.86 -2.20 8.10
CA TYR A 40 -14.68 -3.22 7.45
C TYR A 40 -16.15 -2.78 7.38
N PHE A 41 -16.73 -2.33 8.50
CA PHE A 41 -18.13 -1.91 8.54
C PHE A 41 -18.40 -0.69 7.66
N LEU A 42 -17.51 0.30 7.68
CA LEU A 42 -17.65 1.50 6.86
C LEU A 42 -17.64 1.20 5.36
N THR A 43 -16.85 0.21 4.95
CA THR A 43 -16.65 -0.10 3.53
C THR A 43 -17.55 -1.23 3.00
N CYS A 44 -18.29 -1.92 3.87
CA CYS A 44 -19.12 -3.07 3.52
C CYS A 44 -20.21 -2.73 2.48
N SER A 45 -20.88 -1.58 2.64
CA SER A 45 -21.91 -1.12 1.69
C SER A 45 -21.33 -0.92 0.28
N GLN A 46 -20.13 -0.34 0.19
CA GLN A 46 -19.46 -0.13 -1.10
C GLN A 46 -18.92 -1.45 -1.67
N GLU A 47 -18.43 -2.36 -0.83
CA GLU A 47 -17.90 -3.66 -1.24
C GLU A 47 -18.96 -4.50 -1.97
N TYR A 48 -20.19 -4.54 -1.44
CA TYR A 48 -21.29 -5.26 -2.07
C TYR A 48 -21.52 -4.80 -3.52
N HIS A 49 -21.58 -3.48 -3.75
CA HIS A 49 -21.79 -2.95 -5.09
C HIS A 49 -20.58 -3.11 -6.01
N HIS A 50 -19.36 -2.83 -5.54
CA HIS A 50 -18.17 -2.71 -6.40
C HIS A 50 -17.42 -4.02 -6.62
N ILE A 51 -17.50 -4.95 -5.67
CA ILE A 51 -16.69 -6.17 -5.71
C ILE A 51 -17.53 -7.39 -6.02
N TRP A 52 -18.71 -7.52 -5.43
CA TRP A 52 -19.55 -8.70 -5.61
C TRP A 52 -20.29 -8.71 -6.95
N SER A 53 -20.62 -7.53 -7.50
CA SER A 53 -21.34 -7.42 -8.78
C SER A 53 -20.48 -7.69 -10.03
N PHE A 54 -19.15 -7.68 -9.93
CA PHE A 54 -18.24 -7.77 -11.08
C PHE A 54 -17.51 -9.12 -11.19
N PRO A 55 -17.17 -9.56 -12.43
CA PRO A 55 -16.42 -10.79 -12.66
C PRO A 55 -15.05 -10.77 -11.98
N PHE A 56 -14.53 -11.96 -11.68
CA PHE A 56 -13.27 -12.11 -10.96
C PHE A 56 -12.08 -11.54 -11.77
N ASN A 57 -11.29 -10.67 -11.15
CA ASN A 57 -10.10 -10.05 -11.74
C ASN A 57 -8.95 -10.06 -10.71
N GLN A 58 -7.70 -9.90 -11.17
CA GLN A 58 -6.50 -9.88 -10.31
C GLN A 58 -6.62 -8.85 -9.17
N VAL A 59 -7.18 -7.67 -9.45
CA VAL A 59 -7.42 -6.62 -8.44
C VAL A 59 -8.44 -7.05 -7.38
N LYS A 60 -9.45 -7.85 -7.76
CA LYS A 60 -10.44 -8.41 -6.82
C LYS A 60 -9.80 -9.47 -5.91
N GLY A 61 -8.96 -10.34 -6.48
CA GLY A 61 -8.18 -11.30 -5.69
C GLY A 61 -7.26 -10.62 -4.68
N ALA A 62 -6.51 -9.60 -5.11
CA ALA A 62 -5.63 -8.82 -4.24
C ALA A 62 -6.39 -8.10 -3.12
N TYR A 63 -7.59 -7.56 -3.42
CA TYR A 63 -8.47 -6.96 -2.41
C TYR A 63 -8.93 -7.99 -1.36
N LEU A 64 -9.48 -9.12 -1.81
CA LEU A 64 -9.99 -10.15 -0.91
C LEU A 64 -8.86 -10.67 -0.03
N PHE A 65 -7.67 -10.90 -0.61
CA PHE A 65 -6.51 -11.26 0.18
C PHE A 65 -6.21 -10.17 1.21
N ALA A 66 -5.96 -8.92 0.81
CA ALA A 66 -5.56 -7.86 1.74
C ALA A 66 -6.55 -7.66 2.91
N ARG A 67 -7.86 -7.83 2.64
CA ARG A 67 -8.93 -7.70 3.64
C ARG A 67 -9.03 -8.92 4.55
N TYR A 68 -9.33 -10.10 3.99
CA TYR A 68 -9.61 -11.30 4.78
C TYR A 68 -8.35 -11.85 5.43
N TYR A 69 -7.22 -11.85 4.73
CA TYR A 69 -5.95 -12.26 5.31
C TYR A 69 -5.53 -11.30 6.42
N GLY A 70 -5.68 -9.99 6.22
CA GLY A 70 -5.32 -8.99 7.24
C GLY A 70 -6.17 -9.06 8.51
N ILE A 71 -7.47 -9.34 8.38
CA ILE A 71 -8.34 -9.57 9.56
C ILE A 71 -7.97 -10.89 10.24
N LEU A 72 -7.85 -11.97 9.46
CA LEU A 72 -7.54 -13.29 10.00
C LEU A 72 -6.21 -13.31 10.75
N SER A 73 -5.16 -12.70 10.19
CA SER A 73 -3.85 -12.63 10.84
C SER A 73 -3.89 -11.82 12.13
N GLN A 74 -4.68 -10.75 12.20
CA GLN A 74 -4.84 -9.94 13.41
C GLN A 74 -5.71 -10.62 14.48
N VAL A 75 -6.72 -11.39 14.09
CA VAL A 75 -7.49 -12.23 15.02
C VAL A 75 -6.60 -13.33 15.60
N VAL A 76 -5.82 -14.02 14.76
CA VAL A 76 -4.81 -15.00 15.20
C VAL A 76 -3.78 -14.33 16.11
N ASN A 77 -3.40 -13.08 15.79
CA ASN A 77 -2.52 -12.30 16.64
C ASN A 77 -3.12 -12.14 18.06
N VAL A 78 -4.30 -11.52 18.17
CA VAL A 78 -4.95 -11.31 19.46
C VAL A 78 -5.15 -12.65 20.21
N TYR A 79 -5.57 -13.70 19.51
CA TYR A 79 -5.78 -15.02 20.11
C TYR A 79 -4.50 -15.61 20.71
N LEU A 80 -3.41 -15.69 19.95
CA LEU A 80 -2.16 -16.26 20.44
C LEU A 80 -1.59 -15.43 21.59
N PHE A 81 -1.70 -14.10 21.53
CA PHE A 81 -1.23 -13.24 22.59
C PHE A 81 -2.00 -13.43 23.90
N LEU A 82 -3.33 -13.54 23.84
CA LEU A 82 -4.17 -13.78 25.03
C LEU A 82 -3.94 -15.15 25.66
N ASN A 83 -3.49 -16.13 24.87
CA ASN A 83 -3.24 -17.50 25.34
C ASN A 83 -1.80 -17.75 25.81
N PHE A 84 -0.88 -16.81 25.62
CA PHE A 84 0.48 -16.95 26.14
C PHE A 84 0.48 -16.94 27.67
N ARG A 85 0.91 -18.05 28.27
CA ARG A 85 1.19 -18.14 29.71
C ARG A 85 2.68 -17.88 29.95
N VAL A 86 2.99 -16.97 30.85
CA VAL A 86 4.38 -16.65 31.26
C VAL A 86 4.87 -17.73 32.24
N PRO A 87 6.10 -18.25 32.13
CA PRO A 87 7.13 -17.93 31.12
C PRO A 87 6.86 -18.59 29.76
N VAL A 88 6.99 -17.81 28.68
CA VAL A 88 6.75 -18.28 27.31
C VAL A 88 7.98 -19.00 26.77
N GLN A 89 7.80 -20.18 26.19
CA GLN A 89 8.89 -20.92 25.54
C GLN A 89 9.48 -20.11 24.38
N MET A 90 10.81 -20.01 24.30
CA MET A 90 11.53 -19.23 23.28
C MET A 90 11.14 -19.61 21.83
N HIS A 91 10.83 -20.89 21.59
CA HIS A 91 10.34 -21.35 20.28
C HIS A 91 8.99 -20.73 19.89
N ALA A 92 8.07 -20.58 20.86
CA ALA A 92 6.76 -19.99 20.61
C ALA A 92 6.89 -18.51 20.25
N CYS A 93 7.76 -17.77 20.95
CA CYS A 93 8.09 -16.38 20.64
C CYS A 93 8.69 -16.20 19.23
N ARG A 94 9.63 -17.07 18.85
CA ARG A 94 10.22 -17.05 17.51
C ARG A 94 9.17 -17.30 16.44
N SER A 95 8.32 -18.32 16.62
CA SER A 95 7.26 -18.65 15.66
C SER A 95 6.25 -17.52 15.52
N TRP A 96 5.90 -16.88 16.63
CA TRP A 96 5.00 -15.74 16.70
C TRP A 96 5.51 -14.52 15.92
N HIS A 97 6.75 -14.09 16.19
CA HIS A 97 7.37 -12.98 15.47
C HIS A 97 7.53 -13.29 13.98
N THR A 98 7.92 -14.51 13.65
CA THR A 98 8.00 -14.96 12.25
C THR A 98 6.64 -14.86 11.56
N PHE A 99 5.56 -15.29 12.22
CA PHE A 99 4.20 -15.17 11.69
C PHE A 99 3.80 -13.72 11.42
N LEU A 100 4.06 -12.81 12.37
CA LEU A 100 3.74 -11.39 12.20
C LEU A 100 4.54 -10.74 11.08
N PHE A 101 5.82 -11.03 11.01
CA PHE A 101 6.69 -10.52 9.95
C PHE A 101 6.23 -11.00 8.57
N VAL A 102 5.99 -12.30 8.40
CA VAL A 102 5.50 -12.87 7.13
C VAL A 102 4.14 -12.28 6.75
N SER A 103 3.23 -12.15 7.72
CA SER A 103 1.91 -11.57 7.49
C SER A 103 2.01 -10.13 7.01
N SER A 104 2.78 -9.30 7.71
CA SER A 104 2.99 -7.89 7.35
C SER A 104 3.68 -7.74 6.00
N ALA A 105 4.75 -8.52 5.74
CA ALA A 105 5.47 -8.51 4.48
C ALA A 105 4.59 -8.92 3.30
N SER A 106 3.68 -9.88 3.47
CA SER A 106 2.76 -10.29 2.41
C SER A 106 1.73 -9.20 2.05
N LEU A 107 1.19 -8.50 3.05
CA LEU A 107 0.29 -7.37 2.83
C LEU A 107 1.02 -6.21 2.15
N GLN A 108 2.24 -5.91 2.59
CA GLN A 108 3.07 -4.90 1.97
C GLN A 108 3.38 -5.25 0.52
N ALA A 109 3.74 -6.49 0.23
CA ALA A 109 4.02 -6.94 -1.13
C ALA A 109 2.82 -6.75 -2.07
N ILE A 110 1.60 -6.96 -1.58
CA ILE A 110 0.37 -6.73 -2.34
C ILE A 110 0.11 -5.25 -2.56
N LEU A 111 0.32 -4.43 -1.54
CA LEU A 111 0.24 -2.97 -1.67
C LEU A 111 1.21 -2.47 -2.75
N ASP A 112 2.48 -2.86 -2.66
CA ASP A 112 3.52 -2.50 -3.60
C ASP A 112 3.18 -2.95 -5.03
N TYR A 113 2.71 -4.20 -5.18
CA TYR A 113 2.27 -4.74 -6.46
C TYR A 113 1.14 -3.90 -7.09
N ILE A 114 0.14 -3.49 -6.30
CA ILE A 114 -0.96 -2.66 -6.78
C ILE A 114 -0.47 -1.27 -7.16
N LEU A 115 0.41 -0.66 -6.36
CA LEU A 115 0.99 0.64 -6.65
C LEU A 115 1.81 0.60 -7.95
N ILE A 116 2.62 -0.43 -8.15
CA ILE A 116 3.39 -0.66 -9.38
C ILE A 116 2.46 -0.82 -10.57
N LEU A 117 1.42 -1.65 -10.46
CA LEU A 117 0.45 -1.87 -11.54
C LEU A 117 -0.20 -0.55 -11.98
N ARG A 118 -0.54 0.32 -11.01
CA ARG A 118 -1.13 1.64 -11.29
C ARG A 118 -0.16 2.57 -11.99
N VAL A 119 1.08 2.68 -11.50
CA VAL A 119 2.11 3.51 -12.13
C VAL A 119 2.46 2.99 -13.53
N TYR A 120 2.47 1.67 -13.71
CA TYR A 120 2.69 1.05 -15.02
C TYR A 120 1.58 1.37 -16.02
N ALA A 121 0.32 1.24 -15.60
CA ALA A 121 -0.83 1.62 -16.42
C ALA A 121 -0.80 3.12 -16.78
N LEU A 122 -0.45 3.97 -15.82
CA LEU A 122 -0.33 5.41 -15.98
C LEU A 122 0.82 5.81 -16.93
N CYS A 123 1.92 5.05 -16.93
CA CYS A 123 3.07 5.28 -17.83
C CYS A 123 2.85 4.75 -19.25
N ASN A 124 1.59 4.71 -19.72
CA ASN A 124 1.17 4.17 -21.02
C ASN A 124 1.75 2.77 -21.29
N GLN A 125 1.80 1.93 -20.25
CA GLN A 125 2.33 0.55 -20.32
C GLN A 125 3.76 0.44 -20.86
N SER A 126 4.57 1.49 -20.68
CA SER A 126 5.98 1.47 -21.09
C SER A 126 6.73 0.33 -20.41
N LYS A 127 7.10 -0.69 -21.21
CA LYS A 127 7.77 -1.92 -20.72
C LYS A 127 9.05 -1.61 -19.95
N ARG A 128 9.75 -0.51 -20.29
CA ARG A 128 10.97 -0.08 -19.59
C ARG A 128 10.69 0.32 -18.14
N VAL A 129 9.65 1.12 -17.90
CA VAL A 129 9.28 1.57 -16.55
C VAL A 129 8.73 0.40 -15.73
N GLY A 130 7.90 -0.43 -16.35
CA GLY A 130 7.38 -1.65 -15.71
C GLY A 130 8.51 -2.60 -15.31
N ALA A 131 9.47 -2.88 -16.19
CA ALA A 131 10.61 -3.73 -15.89
C ALA A 131 11.46 -3.16 -14.75
N TYR A 132 11.76 -1.86 -14.76
CA TYR A 132 12.50 -1.20 -13.69
C TYR A 132 11.81 -1.36 -12.32
N LEU A 133 10.52 -1.05 -12.24
CA LEU A 133 9.75 -1.17 -11.00
C LEU A 133 9.63 -2.62 -10.52
N MET A 134 9.44 -3.57 -11.44
CA MET A 134 9.38 -4.99 -11.10
C MET A 134 10.72 -5.51 -10.58
N ILE A 135 11.85 -5.09 -11.16
CA ILE A 135 13.19 -5.46 -10.67
C ILE A 135 13.41 -4.91 -9.25
N LEU A 136 13.01 -3.66 -8.99
CA LEU A 136 13.09 -3.08 -7.65
C LEU A 136 12.23 -3.86 -6.65
N PHE A 137 11.00 -4.21 -7.03
CA PHE A 137 10.10 -5.01 -6.19
C PHE A 137 10.66 -6.40 -5.87
N LEU A 138 11.20 -7.11 -6.87
CA LEU A 138 11.82 -8.43 -6.67
C LEU A 138 13.08 -8.34 -5.80
N THR A 139 13.87 -7.28 -5.96
CA THR A 139 15.03 -7.01 -5.09
C THR A 139 14.57 -6.76 -3.65
N GLN A 140 13.54 -5.95 -3.45
CA GLN A 140 12.98 -5.70 -2.13
C GLN A 140 12.47 -7.01 -1.50
N ALA A 141 11.65 -7.78 -2.22
CA ALA A 141 11.08 -9.03 -1.72
C ALA A 141 12.16 -10.06 -1.36
N SER A 142 13.18 -10.22 -2.20
CA SER A 142 14.27 -11.17 -1.93
C SER A 142 15.09 -10.77 -0.70
N LEU A 143 15.42 -9.48 -0.54
CA LEU A 143 16.10 -8.97 0.65
C LEU A 143 15.25 -9.14 1.92
N THR A 144 13.95 -8.84 1.86
CA THR A 144 13.03 -9.06 2.99
C THR A 144 13.01 -10.52 3.43
N ILE A 145 12.99 -11.46 2.49
CA ILE A 145 13.02 -12.90 2.80
C ILE A 145 14.39 -13.32 3.37
N ALA A 146 15.48 -12.84 2.78
CA ALA A 146 16.84 -13.18 3.22
C ALA A 146 17.11 -12.71 4.65
N HIS A 147 16.88 -11.43 4.93
CA HIS A 147 17.07 -10.85 6.26
C HIS A 147 16.05 -11.39 7.27
N GLY A 148 14.82 -11.70 6.84
CA GLY A 148 13.82 -12.34 7.69
C GLY A 148 14.26 -13.73 8.16
N LYS A 149 14.84 -14.55 7.27
CA LYS A 149 15.39 -15.86 7.62
C LYS A 149 16.57 -15.76 8.57
N GLN A 150 17.53 -14.88 8.27
CA GLN A 150 18.70 -14.67 9.13
C GLN A 150 18.30 -14.15 10.52
N GLY A 151 17.45 -13.13 10.57
CA GLY A 151 16.93 -12.57 11.82
C GLY A 151 16.19 -13.62 12.66
N SER A 152 15.43 -14.51 12.02
CA SER A 152 14.74 -15.59 12.75
C SER A 152 15.70 -16.53 13.48
N GLN A 153 16.97 -16.64 13.07
CA GLN A 153 17.95 -17.56 13.67
C GLN A 153 18.80 -16.90 14.75
N GLU A 154 19.17 -15.63 14.59
CA GLU A 154 20.17 -14.93 15.43
C GLU A 154 19.58 -14.08 16.56
N ILE A 155 18.26 -13.81 16.56
CA ILE A 155 17.63 -12.96 17.58
C ILE A 155 17.42 -13.73 18.89
N PHE A 156 17.96 -13.16 19.98
CA PHE A 156 17.66 -13.55 21.35
C PHE A 156 16.39 -12.84 21.84
N PHE A 157 15.43 -13.60 22.36
CA PHE A 157 14.18 -13.10 22.91
C PHE A 157 14.26 -13.08 24.44
N ASP A 158 13.75 -12.02 25.05
CA ASP A 158 13.57 -11.96 26.50
C ASP A 158 12.35 -12.78 26.95
N GLU A 159 12.19 -13.04 28.26
CA GLU A 159 11.05 -13.77 28.83
C GLU A 159 9.70 -13.08 28.52
N ALA A 160 9.74 -11.77 28.25
CA ALA A 160 8.61 -10.95 27.81
C ALA A 160 8.38 -10.97 26.27
N CYS A 161 9.07 -11.84 25.53
CA CYS A 161 8.98 -11.94 24.07
C CYS A 161 9.40 -10.67 23.30
N ASN A 162 10.24 -9.84 23.92
CA ASN A 162 10.74 -8.59 23.35
C ASN A 162 12.09 -8.78 22.66
N TRP A 163 12.41 -7.87 21.74
CA TRP A 163 13.66 -7.88 21.01
C TRP A 163 14.76 -7.28 21.90
N VAL A 164 15.70 -8.11 22.34
CA VAL A 164 16.78 -7.67 23.25
C VAL A 164 17.72 -6.66 22.58
N ARG A 165 17.84 -6.71 21.25
CA ARG A 165 18.62 -5.76 20.47
C ARG A 165 17.94 -5.51 19.14
N ALA A 166 17.84 -4.24 18.74
CA ALA A 166 17.41 -3.87 17.40
C ALA A 166 18.49 -4.33 16.40
N PRO A 167 18.20 -5.28 15.50
CA PRO A 167 19.17 -5.66 14.50
C PRO A 167 19.29 -4.53 13.48
N VAL A 168 20.51 -4.26 13.02
CA VAL A 168 20.81 -3.27 11.97
C VAL A 168 20.00 -3.56 10.70
N GLU A 169 19.52 -4.79 10.60
CA GLU A 169 18.77 -5.36 9.48
C GLU A 169 17.43 -4.64 9.30
N VAL A 170 16.81 -4.12 10.37
CA VAL A 170 15.59 -3.30 10.26
C VAL A 170 15.87 -1.99 9.52
N ILE A 171 17.06 -1.40 9.71
CA ILE A 171 17.44 -0.15 9.04
C ILE A 171 17.61 -0.41 7.54
N TYR A 172 18.32 -1.48 7.17
CA TYR A 172 18.49 -1.87 5.77
C TYR A 172 17.16 -2.20 5.09
N LEU A 173 16.30 -2.97 5.76
CA LEU A 173 14.96 -3.31 5.27
C LEU A 173 14.10 -2.07 5.06
N THR A 174 14.17 -1.11 5.98
CA THR A 174 13.35 0.09 5.82
C THR A 174 13.91 1.02 4.75
N ALA A 175 15.23 1.11 4.60
CA ALA A 175 15.86 1.88 3.54
C ALA A 175 15.45 1.37 2.14
N ILE A 176 15.44 0.05 1.90
CA ILE A 176 15.03 -0.50 0.60
C ILE A 176 13.54 -0.22 0.30
N ILE A 177 12.68 -0.29 1.32
CA ILE A 177 11.25 0.06 1.20
C ILE A 177 11.08 1.53 0.82
N CYS A 178 11.82 2.43 1.48
CA CYS A 178 11.83 3.85 1.16
C CYS A 178 12.27 4.11 -0.28
N VAL A 179 13.31 3.40 -0.78
CA VAL A 179 13.77 3.54 -2.16
C VAL A 179 12.64 3.20 -3.14
N LEU A 180 11.94 2.06 -2.98
CA LEU A 180 10.83 1.69 -3.86
C LEU A 180 9.71 2.74 -3.84
N HIS A 181 9.32 3.21 -2.66
CA HIS A 181 8.23 4.18 -2.50
C HIS A 181 8.60 5.57 -3.04
N ILE A 182 9.84 6.01 -2.86
CA ILE A 182 10.35 7.25 -3.44
C ILE A 182 10.38 7.14 -4.96
N SER A 183 10.83 6.01 -5.53
CA SER A 183 10.82 5.78 -6.97
C SER A 183 9.40 5.81 -7.54
N LEU A 184 8.42 5.17 -6.89
CA LEU A 184 7.01 5.20 -7.28
C LEU A 184 6.44 6.62 -7.23
N TRP A 185 6.73 7.36 -6.15
CA TRP A 185 6.27 8.72 -5.97
C TRP A 185 6.88 9.69 -6.99
N TYR A 186 8.19 9.60 -7.22
CA TYR A 186 8.92 10.38 -8.21
C TYR A 186 8.38 10.14 -9.63
N LEU A 187 8.18 8.88 -10.02
CA LEU A 187 7.59 8.56 -11.33
C LEU A 187 6.16 9.09 -11.47
N SER A 188 5.38 9.09 -10.39
CA SER A 188 4.02 9.62 -10.40
C SER A 188 4.02 11.15 -10.60
N ILE A 189 4.94 11.87 -9.95
CA ILE A 189 5.06 13.34 -10.09
C ILE A 189 5.60 13.73 -11.46
N THR A 190 6.65 13.06 -11.94
CA THR A 190 7.20 13.36 -13.27
C THR A 190 6.16 13.14 -14.37
N ARG A 191 5.26 12.17 -14.20
CA ARG A 191 4.11 11.99 -15.09
C ARG A 191 3.07 13.09 -14.99
N LEU A 192 2.85 13.66 -13.81
CA LEU A 192 1.99 14.82 -13.62
C LEU A 192 2.51 16.08 -14.33
N ASN A 193 3.82 16.32 -14.26
CA ASN A 193 4.40 17.52 -14.87
C ASN A 193 4.44 17.44 -16.41
N ASN A 194 4.57 16.23 -16.97
CA ASN A 194 4.79 16.04 -18.40
C ASN A 194 3.51 15.70 -19.20
N GLY A 195 2.35 15.59 -18.56
CA GLY A 195 1.13 15.08 -19.20
C GLY A 195 -0.17 15.71 -18.71
N PRO A 196 -1.28 15.46 -19.43
CA PRO A 196 -2.60 15.93 -19.02
C PRO A 196 -3.01 15.32 -17.67
N ILE A 197 -3.57 16.16 -16.81
CA ILE A 197 -3.97 15.77 -15.46
C ILE A 197 -5.25 14.94 -15.52
N HIS A 198 -5.14 13.63 -15.28
CA HIS A 198 -6.29 12.75 -15.13
C HIS A 198 -6.67 12.56 -13.65
N PRO A 199 -7.96 12.36 -13.31
CA PRO A 199 -8.40 12.13 -11.92
C PRO A 199 -7.73 10.90 -11.28
N LEU A 200 -7.45 9.87 -12.09
CA LEU A 200 -6.69 8.68 -11.68
C LEU A 200 -5.26 9.03 -11.23
N LEU A 201 -4.60 9.98 -11.90
CA LEU A 201 -3.23 10.39 -11.58
C LEU A 201 -3.15 11.09 -10.22
N ARG A 202 -4.10 12.00 -9.94
CA ARG A 202 -4.19 12.68 -8.64
C ARG A 202 -4.45 11.69 -7.50
N LEU A 203 -5.29 10.68 -7.74
CA LEU A 203 -5.55 9.61 -6.78
C LEU A 203 -4.27 8.83 -6.47
N VAL A 204 -3.52 8.42 -7.49
CA VAL A 204 -2.26 7.66 -7.33
C VAL A 204 -1.21 8.46 -6.53
N ILE A 205 -1.01 9.74 -6.85
CA ILE A 205 -0.03 10.58 -6.14
C ILE A 205 -0.41 10.76 -4.67
N ARG A 206 -1.70 11.06 -4.41
CA ARG A 206 -2.20 11.24 -3.04
C ARG A 206 -2.01 9.95 -2.24
N ASP A 207 -2.50 8.83 -2.77
CA ASP A 207 -2.46 7.56 -2.06
C ASP A 207 -1.01 7.08 -1.85
N GLY A 208 -0.13 7.24 -2.85
CA GLY A 208 1.30 6.93 -2.74
C GLY A 208 2.03 7.84 -1.75
N SER A 209 1.67 9.13 -1.68
CA SER A 209 2.25 10.06 -0.71
C SER A 209 1.87 9.73 0.73
N ILE A 210 0.64 9.25 0.97
CA ILE A 210 0.20 8.81 2.29
C ILE A 210 1.07 7.64 2.77
N VAL A 211 1.31 6.65 1.91
CA VAL A 211 2.15 5.49 2.25
C VAL A 211 3.59 5.92 2.54
N LEU A 212 4.18 6.78 1.70
CA LEU A 212 5.53 7.29 1.90
C LEU A 212 5.65 8.07 3.22
N VAL A 213 4.71 8.97 3.51
CA VAL A 213 4.69 9.74 4.77
C VAL A 213 4.58 8.82 5.97
N THR A 214 3.73 7.79 5.91
CA THR A 214 3.58 6.83 7.01
C THR A 214 4.86 6.03 7.24
N ILE A 215 5.52 5.55 6.18
CA ILE A 215 6.80 4.83 6.31
C ILE A 215 7.87 5.74 6.93
N CYS A 216 7.98 6.98 6.44
CA CYS A 216 8.91 7.97 7.01
C CYS A 216 8.61 8.26 8.48
N ALA A 217 7.34 8.40 8.86
CA ALA A 217 6.95 8.60 10.25
C ALA A 217 7.35 7.41 11.13
N ILE A 218 7.13 6.18 10.66
CA ILE A 218 7.56 4.97 11.38
C ILE A 218 9.07 4.98 11.58
N VAL A 219 9.87 5.28 10.55
CA VAL A 219 11.34 5.35 10.64
C VAL A 219 11.79 6.42 11.64
N LEU A 220 11.24 7.63 11.52
CA LEU A 220 11.62 8.78 12.33
C LEU A 220 11.20 8.63 13.79
N CYS A 221 10.16 7.85 14.09
CA CYS A 221 9.77 7.55 15.46
C CYS A 221 10.55 6.35 16.02
N ALA A 222 10.72 5.28 15.23
CA ALA A 222 11.34 4.04 15.70
C ALA A 222 12.86 4.14 15.88
N THR A 223 13.54 4.84 14.97
CA THR A 223 15.01 4.91 14.96
C THR A 223 15.55 5.67 16.18
N PRO A 224 15.10 6.90 16.50
CA PRO A 224 15.59 7.61 17.68
C PRO A 224 15.19 6.91 18.96
N PHE A 225 13.99 6.32 19.02
CA PHE A 225 13.56 5.54 20.17
C PHE A 225 14.53 4.38 20.43
N ALA A 226 14.90 3.62 19.40
CA ALA A 226 15.87 2.53 19.49
C ALA A 226 17.25 2.98 20.00
N PHE A 227 17.74 4.15 19.57
CA PHE A 227 19.06 4.65 19.95
C PHE A 227 19.08 5.31 21.33
N LEU A 228 17.99 5.97 21.74
CA LEU A 228 17.91 6.73 22.98
C LEU A 228 17.67 5.85 24.19
N THR A 229 16.80 4.84 24.08
CA THR A 229 16.46 4.03 25.25
C THR A 229 17.51 2.98 25.53
N LYS A 230 18.25 2.48 24.53
CA LYS A 230 19.11 1.25 24.61
C LYS A 230 18.41 0.00 25.14
N GLU A 231 17.18 0.14 25.63
CA GLU A 231 16.26 -0.88 26.07
C GLU A 231 15.60 -1.59 24.88
N ALA A 232 15.07 -2.77 25.16
CA ALA A 232 14.28 -3.55 24.23
C ALA A 232 13.18 -2.68 23.61
N ILE A 233 13.23 -2.49 22.28
CA ILE A 233 12.14 -1.84 21.58
C ILE A 233 10.90 -2.73 21.80
N PRO A 234 9.76 -2.17 22.26
CA PRO A 234 8.53 -2.91 22.23
C PRO A 234 8.30 -3.29 20.77
N SER A 235 8.41 -4.57 20.47
CA SER A 235 8.27 -5.10 19.11
C SER A 235 6.88 -4.85 18.50
N MET A 236 5.96 -4.36 19.34
CA MET A 236 4.53 -4.20 19.09
C MET A 236 4.16 -3.05 18.15
N PRO A 237 4.60 -1.79 18.33
CA PRO A 237 4.22 -0.71 17.42
C PRO A 237 4.78 -0.93 16.01
N LEU A 238 5.94 -1.58 15.91
CA LEU A 238 6.69 -1.72 14.68
C LEU A 238 6.15 -2.77 13.71
N LEU A 239 5.42 -3.79 14.19
CA LEU A 239 4.91 -4.86 13.34
C LEU A 239 3.38 -4.86 13.22
N ILE A 240 2.67 -4.60 14.33
CA ILE A 240 1.20 -4.70 14.36
C ILE A 240 0.55 -3.53 13.62
N TRP A 241 1.03 -2.30 13.84
CA TRP A 241 0.42 -1.11 13.23
C TRP A 241 0.71 -0.98 11.73
N PRO A 242 1.93 -1.24 11.23
CA PRO A 242 2.17 -1.26 9.80
C PRO A 242 1.32 -2.32 9.10
N HIS A 243 1.12 -3.47 9.72
CA HIS A 243 0.25 -4.51 9.19
C HIS A 243 -1.20 -4.02 9.00
N THR A 244 -1.81 -3.40 10.03
CA THR A 244 -3.18 -2.89 9.91
C THR A 244 -3.26 -1.75 8.89
N PHE A 245 -2.26 -0.87 8.88
CA PHE A 245 -2.17 0.21 7.92
C PHE A 245 -2.08 -0.29 6.46
N PHE A 246 -1.22 -1.27 6.16
CA PHE A 246 -1.09 -1.81 4.81
C PHE A 246 -2.39 -2.45 4.33
N SER A 247 -3.09 -3.20 5.20
CA SER A 247 -4.39 -3.76 4.86
C SER A 247 -5.43 -2.68 4.55
N VAL A 248 -5.59 -1.68 5.44
CA VAL A 248 -6.57 -0.59 5.27
C VAL A 248 -6.28 0.23 4.02
N VAL A 249 -5.02 0.65 3.84
CA VAL A 249 -4.61 1.46 2.70
C VAL A 249 -4.84 0.71 1.40
N THR A 250 -4.44 -0.57 1.33
CA THR A 250 -4.67 -1.40 0.14
C THR A 250 -6.16 -1.47 -0.20
N CYS A 251 -7.02 -1.71 0.79
CA CYS A 251 -8.47 -1.76 0.58
C CYS A 251 -9.02 -0.42 0.07
N ARG A 252 -8.65 0.70 0.69
CA ARG A 252 -9.08 2.05 0.29
C ARG A 252 -8.61 2.43 -1.11
N ILE A 253 -7.35 2.13 -1.42
CA ILE A 253 -6.72 2.33 -2.72
C ILE A 253 -7.54 1.62 -3.80
N ILE A 254 -7.83 0.33 -3.63
CA ILE A 254 -8.59 -0.47 -4.59
C ILE A 254 -10.01 0.07 -4.75
N MET A 255 -10.69 0.38 -3.64
CA MET A 255 -12.07 0.85 -3.65
C MET A 255 -12.23 2.20 -4.34
N ASN A 256 -11.36 3.16 -4.05
CA ASN A 256 -11.34 4.47 -4.69
C ASN A 256 -11.18 4.34 -6.22
N MET A 257 -10.37 3.39 -6.67
CA MET A 257 -10.19 3.12 -8.09
C MET A 257 -11.44 2.51 -8.73
N GLN A 258 -12.12 1.60 -8.04
CA GLN A 258 -13.36 1.00 -8.54
C GLN A 258 -14.49 2.02 -8.62
N SER A 259 -14.61 2.93 -7.65
CA SER A 259 -15.58 4.03 -7.68
C SER A 259 -15.40 4.89 -8.93
N LEU A 260 -14.16 5.30 -9.24
CA LEU A 260 -13.88 6.12 -10.42
C LEU A 260 -14.22 5.41 -11.74
N ARG A 261 -14.08 4.08 -11.81
CA ARG A 261 -14.45 3.30 -12.99
C ARG A 261 -15.95 3.34 -13.27
N ILE A 262 -16.79 3.46 -12.24
CA ILE A 262 -18.25 3.55 -12.39
C ILE A 262 -18.69 4.99 -12.71
N ASP A 263 -18.01 5.98 -12.14
CA ASP A 263 -18.36 7.39 -12.37
C ASP A 263 -18.04 7.87 -13.80
N GLU A 264 -16.97 7.35 -14.43
CA GLU A 264 -16.58 7.66 -15.81
C GLU A 264 -17.70 7.41 -16.86
N PRO A 265 -18.32 6.22 -16.95
CA PRO A 265 -19.39 5.96 -17.91
C PRO A 265 -20.67 6.77 -17.63
N VAL A 266 -20.98 7.07 -16.37
CA VAL A 266 -22.13 7.93 -16.01
C VAL A 266 -21.86 9.38 -16.43
N ARG A 267 -20.64 9.89 -16.19
CA ARG A 267 -20.23 11.23 -16.62
C ARG A 267 -20.15 11.36 -18.13
N SER A 268 -19.66 10.35 -18.84
CA SER A 268 -19.61 10.38 -20.30
C SER A 268 -21.00 10.33 -20.90
N ALA A 269 -21.92 9.48 -20.39
CA ALA A 269 -23.32 9.47 -20.79
C ALA A 269 -24.02 10.80 -20.51
N HIS A 270 -23.78 11.42 -19.34
CA HIS A 270 -24.33 12.74 -19.02
C HIS A 270 -23.76 13.85 -19.91
N ARG A 271 -22.45 13.81 -20.23
CA ARG A 271 -21.82 14.77 -21.16
C ARG A 271 -22.38 14.62 -22.58
N SER A 272 -22.62 13.39 -23.05
CA SER A 272 -23.29 13.16 -24.33
C SER A 272 -24.72 13.69 -24.35
N ASN A 273 -25.47 13.54 -23.25
CA ASN A 273 -26.82 14.08 -23.13
C ASN A 273 -26.85 15.61 -23.09
N PHE A 274 -25.83 16.27 -22.52
CA PHE A 274 -25.72 17.72 -22.47
C PHE A 274 -25.31 18.35 -23.81
N ILE A 275 -24.57 17.62 -24.66
CA ILE A 275 -24.15 18.10 -25.99
C ILE A 275 -25.31 18.02 -27.01
N LEU A 276 -26.32 17.16 -26.79
CA LEU A 276 -27.46 17.05 -27.71
C LEU A 276 -28.65 17.98 -27.40
N THR A 277 -28.77 18.50 -26.18
CA THR A 277 -29.87 19.42 -25.82
C THR A 277 -29.55 20.89 -26.07
N SER A 278 -28.28 21.27 -26.27
CA SER A 278 -27.92 22.65 -26.64
C SER A 278 -27.95 22.92 -28.15
N PHE A 279 -28.04 21.88 -29.00
CA PHE A 279 -28.13 22.04 -30.47
C PHE A 279 -29.55 21.97 -31.04
N PHE A 280 -30.56 21.75 -30.20
CA PHE A 280 -31.99 21.81 -30.59
C PHE A 280 -32.72 22.94 -29.87
N ASN A 281 -32.21 24.19 -29.94
CA ASN A 281 -33.07 25.36 -29.72
C ASN A 281 -32.55 26.69 -30.29
N MET A 282 -32.00 26.69 -31.51
CA MET A 282 -31.76 27.94 -32.26
C MET A 282 -31.70 27.66 -33.77
N SER A 283 -32.84 27.35 -34.39
CA SER A 283 -33.08 27.56 -35.84
C SER A 283 -34.50 27.10 -36.20
N GLN A 284 -35.50 27.93 -35.91
CA GLN A 284 -36.80 27.84 -36.61
C GLN A 284 -37.42 29.23 -36.75
N ARG A 285 -36.74 30.08 -37.54
CA ARG A 285 -37.16 31.33 -38.20
C ARG A 285 -35.85 31.96 -38.71
N GLU A 286 -35.60 32.25 -39.98
CA GLU A 286 -36.43 32.59 -41.12
C GLU A 286 -35.82 32.06 -42.43
N SER A 287 -36.69 31.92 -43.41
CA SER A 287 -36.48 31.75 -44.85
C SER A 287 -35.47 32.71 -45.50
N GLY A 288 -34.71 32.22 -46.49
CA GLY A 288 -34.08 33.05 -47.53
C GLY A 288 -32.77 32.49 -48.10
N LEU A 289 -32.84 31.98 -49.34
CA LEU A 289 -31.87 32.13 -50.45
C LEU A 289 -30.37 32.34 -50.11
N ASP A 290 -29.51 31.38 -50.50
CA ASP A 290 -28.57 31.51 -51.62
C ASP A 290 -27.45 30.44 -51.57
N GLU A 291 -27.34 29.72 -52.69
CA GLU A 291 -26.15 29.37 -53.47
C GLU A 291 -24.75 29.61 -52.84
N TYR A 292 -23.89 28.58 -52.83
CA TYR A 292 -22.63 28.51 -53.61
C TYR A 292 -21.71 27.36 -53.13
N ASP A 293 -21.24 26.59 -54.11
CA ASP A 293 -20.23 25.53 -54.08
C ASP A 293 -18.91 25.91 -53.37
N CYS A 294 -18.20 24.88 -52.87
CA CYS A 294 -16.81 24.60 -53.27
C CYS A 294 -16.23 23.33 -52.61
N ALA A 295 -16.09 22.26 -53.40
CA ALA A 295 -14.91 21.40 -53.39
C ALA A 295 -14.26 21.55 -54.79
N PRO A 296 -12.93 21.40 -54.95
CA PRO A 296 -12.46 20.04 -55.22
C PRO A 296 -10.99 19.70 -54.84
N SER A 297 -10.82 18.39 -54.56
CA SER A 297 -9.75 17.46 -54.93
C SER A 297 -8.26 17.86 -54.92
N SER A 298 -7.48 17.07 -54.17
CA SER A 298 -6.09 16.74 -54.47
C SER A 298 -5.96 15.22 -54.70
N SER A 299 -5.30 14.82 -55.79
CA SER A 299 -4.25 13.79 -55.78
C SER A 299 -3.75 13.52 -57.20
N SER A 300 -2.45 13.72 -57.34
CA SER A 300 -1.62 13.41 -58.50
C SER A 300 -1.33 11.91 -58.57
N GLY A 301 -1.23 11.35 -59.77
CA GLY A 301 -0.79 9.96 -59.96
C GLY A 301 -0.67 9.51 -61.42
N SER A 302 0.50 9.74 -62.00
CA SER A 302 1.23 8.89 -62.99
C SER A 302 0.58 8.43 -64.32
N LEU A 303 1.20 8.91 -65.42
CA LEU A 303 1.20 8.44 -66.83
C LEU A 303 2.25 7.26 -67.03
N PRO A 304 2.45 6.66 -68.23
CA PRO A 304 1.66 5.60 -68.88
C PRO A 304 2.53 4.42 -69.44
N ARG A 305 1.91 3.35 -70.01
CA ARG A 305 2.37 2.37 -71.04
C ARG A 305 1.55 1.07 -70.90
N ILE A 306 1.15 0.25 -71.87
CA ILE A 306 1.15 0.10 -73.35
C ILE A 306 0.10 -1.03 -73.61
N PRO A 307 -0.49 -1.18 -74.82
CA PRO A 307 -1.73 -1.92 -75.02
C PRO A 307 -1.57 -3.39 -75.47
N ASN A 308 -2.66 -4.14 -75.26
CA ASN A 308 -3.21 -5.27 -76.02
C ASN A 308 -2.31 -6.43 -76.47
N ALA A 309 -2.57 -7.61 -75.90
CA ALA A 309 -3.14 -8.77 -76.59
C ALA A 309 -3.69 -9.76 -75.56
#